data_AF-A0A7U9MVM4-F1
#
_entry.id   AF-A0A7U9MVM4-F1
#
_cell.length_a   1.000
_cell.length_b   1.000
_cell.length_c   1.000
_cell.angle_alpha   90.00
_cell.angle_beta   90.00
_cell.angle_gamma   90.00
#
_symmetry.space_group_name_H-M   'P 1'
#
loop_
_entity.id
_entity.type
_entity.pdbx_description
1 polymer ?
#
loop_
_entity_poly.entity_id
_entity_poly.type
_entity_poly.pdbx_seq_one_letter_code
_entity_poly.pdbx_strand_id
1 'polypeptide(L)' 'MKQQFIGLQHCKCGISWKKDIGYFERTGDMVFALERRKAGKKTKQCPVIRYR' A
#
# COMPACT_ATOMS: atom_id res chain seq x y z
N MET A 1 -3.26 -14.36 -2.02
CA MET A 1 -2.86 -12.93 -2.06
C MET A 1 -3.68 -12.24 -3.13
N LYS A 2 -4.31 -11.12 -2.82
CA LYS A 2 -5.11 -10.34 -3.77
C LYS A 2 -4.51 -8.94 -3.90
N GLN A 3 -4.32 -8.45 -5.12
CA GLN A 3 -3.89 -7.08 -5.34
C GLN A 3 -5.02 -6.13 -4.91
N GLN A 4 -4.72 -5.27 -3.93
CA GLN A 4 -5.66 -4.24 -3.47
C GLN A 4 -5.40 -2.91 -4.17
N PHE A 5 -4.12 -2.54 -4.30
CA PHE A 5 -3.66 -1.37 -5.07
C PHE A 5 -2.48 -1.76 -5.96
N ILE A 6 -2.15 -0.89 -6.92
CA ILE A 6 -0.94 -1.05 -7.73
C ILE A 6 0.27 -1.07 -6.79
N GLY A 7 0.96 -2.22 -6.72
CA GLY A 7 2.11 -2.42 -5.84
C GLY A 7 1.79 -2.75 -4.37
N LEU A 8 0.53 -3.02 -4.02
CA LEU A 8 0.10 -3.49 -2.69
C LEU A 8 -0.83 -4.71 -2.80
N GLN A 9 -0.48 -5.79 -2.11
CA GLN A 9 -1.22 -7.05 -2.10
C GLN A 9 -1.57 -7.48 -0.68
N HIS A 10 -2.80 -7.96 -0.47
CA HIS A 10 -3.29 -8.41 0.84
C HIS A 10 -3.61 -9.91 0.84
N CYS A 11 -3.26 -10.58 1.94
CA CYS A 11 -3.73 -11.90 2.30
C CYS A 11 -4.86 -11.81 3.32
N LYS A 12 -5.81 -12.74 3.30
CA LYS A 12 -6.79 -12.90 4.38
C LYS A 12 -6.12 -13.25 5.72
N CYS A 13 -4.95 -13.88 5.68
CA CYS A 13 -4.13 -14.31 6.80
C CYS A 13 -3.40 -13.19 7.58
N GLY A 14 -3.82 -11.93 7.48
CA GLY A 14 -3.12 -10.81 8.16
C GLY A 14 -1.86 -10.29 7.45
N ILE A 15 -1.25 -11.07 6.55
CA ILE A 15 -0.05 -10.66 5.80
C ILE A 15 -0.38 -9.75 4.62
N SER A 16 0.43 -8.72 4.43
CA SER A 16 0.43 -7.85 3.25
C SER A 16 1.80 -7.83 2.59
N TRP A 17 1.85 -7.44 1.32
CA TRP A 17 3.09 -7.21 0.57
C TRP A 17 3.02 -5.86 -0.14
N LYS A 18 4.08 -5.06 -0.02
CA LYS A 18 4.24 -3.80 -0.76
C LYS A 18 5.54 -3.81 -1.53
N LYS A 19 5.53 -3.32 -2.76
CA LYS A 19 6.70 -3.34 -3.66
C LYS A 19 8.00 -2.81 -3.02
N ASP A 20 7.90 -1.76 -2.21
CA ASP A 20 9.07 -1.11 -1.59
C ASP A 20 9.43 -1.64 -0.20
N ILE A 21 8.56 -2.44 0.44
CA ILE A 21 8.72 -2.92 1.83
C ILE A 21 8.94 -4.44 1.88
N GLY A 22 8.38 -5.19 0.93
CA GLY A 22 8.28 -6.64 1.02
C GLY A 22 7.03 -7.08 1.78
N TYR A 23 7.10 -8.27 2.40
CA TYR A 23 6.02 -8.83 3.21
C TYR A 23 6.02 -8.26 4.63
N PHE A 24 4.84 -7.98 5.19
CA PHE A 24 4.68 -7.46 6.53
C PHE A 24 3.33 -7.89 7.13
N GLU A 25 3.26 -7.97 8.46
CA GLU A 25 2.01 -8.18 9.20
C GLU A 25 1.22 -6.87 9.31
N ARG A 26 -0.10 -6.96 9.13
CA ARG A 26 -0.98 -5.81 9.34
C ARG A 26 -1.31 -5.65 10.81
N THR A 27 -1.19 -4.42 11.29
CA THR A 27 -1.71 -4.00 12.60
C THR A 27 -3.05 -3.27 12.45
N GLY A 28 -3.85 -3.20 13.52
CA GLY A 28 -5.21 -2.63 13.48
C GLY A 28 -5.28 -1.11 13.27
N ASP A 29 -4.18 -0.41 13.53
CA ASP A 29 -4.00 1.03 13.37
C ASP A 29 -3.51 1.43 11.97
N MET A 30 -3.09 0.48 11.13
CA MET A 30 -2.69 0.74 9.75
C MET A 30 -3.88 1.10 8.86
N VAL A 31 -3.76 2.23 8.18
CA VAL A 31 -4.73 2.74 7.18
C VAL A 31 -4.07 2.75 5.80
N PHE A 32 -4.56 1.89 4.90
CA PHE A 32 -4.08 1.82 3.52
C PHE A 32 -4.80 2.83 2.64
N ALA A 33 -4.06 3.76 2.02
CA ALA A 33 -4.61 4.83 1.21
C ALA A 33 -3.82 5.01 -0.11
N LEU A 34 -4.39 5.81 -1.01
CA LEU A 34 -3.75 6.21 -2.26
C LEU A 34 -3.43 7.70 -2.20
N GLU A 35 -2.19 8.04 -2.54
CA GLU A 35 -1.72 9.41 -2.62
C GLU A 35 -1.34 9.75 -4.06
N ARG A 36 -1.76 10.93 -4.52
CA ARG A 36 -1.37 11.46 -5.83
C ARG A 36 -0.09 12.26 -5.68
N ARG A 37 0.99 11.80 -6.31
CA ARG A 37 2.29 12.47 -6.31
C ARG A 37 2.60 13.00 -7.71
N LYS A 38 2.98 14.27 -7.82
CA LYS A 38 3.50 14.82 -9.08
C LYS A 38 4.95 14.37 -9.26
N ALA A 39 5.24 13.70 -10.37
CA ALA A 39 6.58 13.34 -10.81
C ALA A 39 6.83 14.06 -12.15
N GLY A 40 7.45 15.25 -12.07
CA GLY A 40 7.58 16.15 -13.21
C GLY A 40 6.20 16.58 -13.74
N LYS A 41 5.95 16.36 -15.05
CA LYS A 41 4.68 16.69 -15.73
C LYS A 41 3.58 15.63 -15.55
N LYS A 42 3.85 14.50 -14.86
CA LYS A 42 2.89 13.40 -14.69
C LYS A 42 2.42 13.30 -13.24
N THR A 43 1.13 13.02 -13.04
CA THR A 43 0.59 12.67 -11.72
C THR A 43 0.54 11.15 -11.59
N LYS A 44 1.27 10.60 -10.63
CA LYS A 44 1.27 9.17 -10.30
C LYS A 44 0.41 8.92 -9.07
N GLN A 45 -0.25 7.78 -9.02
CA GLN A 45 -0.96 7.31 -7.84
C GLN A 45 -0.08 6.28 -7.13
N CYS A 46 0.22 6.51 -5.86
CA CYS A 46 1.12 5.68 -5.06
C CYS A 46 0.38 5.14 -3.82
N PRO A 47 0.53 3.85 -3.49
CA PRO A 47 0.01 3.32 -2.24
C PRO A 47 0.82 3.85 -1.06
N VAL A 48 0.12 4.37 -0.06
CA VAL A 48 0.68 4.86 1.22
C VAL A 48 0.02 4.13 2.38
N ILE A 49 0.79 3.90 3.42
CA ILE A 49 0.31 3.35 4.69
C ILE A 49 0.37 4.50 5.68
N ARG A 50 -0.77 4.83 6.27
CA ARG A 50 -0.91 5.81 7.36
C ARG A 50 -1.20 5.05 8.65
N TYR A 51 -1.03 5.70 9.77
CA TYR A 51 -1.38 5.17 11.08
C TYR A 51 -2.39 6.10 11.72
N ARG A 52 -3.35 5.54 12.45
CA ARG A 52 -4.40 6.30 13.13
C ARG A 52 -3.89 7.00 14.38
#